data_AF-A0A3L7SH51-F1
#
_entry.id   AF-A0A3L7SH51-F1
#
_cell.length_a   1.000
_cell.length_b   1.000
_cell.length_c   1.000
_cell.angle_alpha   90.00
_cell.angle_beta   90.00
_cell.angle_gamma   90.00
#
_symmetry.space_group_name_H-M   'P 1'
#
loop_
_entity.id
_entity.type
_entity.pdbx_description
1 polymer ?
#
loop_
_entity_poly.entity_id
_entity_poly.type
_entity_poly.pdbx_seq_one_letter_code
_entity_poly.pdbx_strand_id
1 'polypeptide(L)' 'MTTPHATATQETGTPEQESRFHTYSSHVIPWYVRFIWLLFWIFAIGYVVSYFLPAFQSELLTPP' A
#
# COMPACT_ATOMS: atom_id res chain seq x y z
N MET A 1 9.80 -42.12 -47.36
CA MET A 1 8.86 -41.09 -46.87
C MET A 1 8.91 -41.14 -45.35
N THR A 2 9.72 -40.28 -44.73
CA THR A 2 9.87 -40.22 -43.27
C THR A 2 9.42 -38.84 -42.83
N THR A 3 8.28 -38.78 -42.14
CA THR A 3 7.71 -37.58 -41.54
C THR A 3 8.62 -37.07 -40.43
N PRO A 4 9.08 -35.81 -40.44
CA PRO A 4 9.77 -35.27 -39.28
C PRO A 4 8.74 -34.99 -38.19
N HIS A 5 8.96 -35.57 -37.01
CA HIS A 5 8.24 -35.20 -35.79
C HIS A 5 8.46 -33.71 -35.53
N ALA A 6 7.38 -32.93 -35.53
CA ALA A 6 7.40 -31.57 -35.04
C ALA A 6 7.68 -31.62 -33.53
N THR A 7 8.93 -31.36 -33.14
CA THR A 7 9.30 -31.09 -31.76
C THR A 7 8.62 -29.79 -31.36
N ALA A 8 7.59 -29.87 -30.53
CA ALA A 8 7.03 -28.72 -29.84
C ALA A 8 8.16 -28.09 -29.02
N THR A 9 8.76 -27.02 -29.54
CA THR A 9 9.73 -26.21 -28.81
C THR A 9 8.91 -25.46 -27.77
N GLN A 10 8.82 -25.99 -26.56
CA GLN A 10 8.51 -25.16 -25.42
C GLN A 10 9.68 -24.20 -25.30
N GLU A 11 9.47 -22.95 -25.70
CA GLU A 11 10.40 -21.86 -25.41
C GLU A 11 10.40 -21.65 -23.90
N THR A 12 11.17 -22.47 -23.19
CA THR A 12 11.57 -22.20 -21.82
C THR A 12 12.52 -21.01 -21.89
N GLY A 13 11.93 -19.81 -21.87
CA GLY A 13 12.68 -18.57 -21.67
C GLY A 13 13.62 -18.76 -20.49
N THR A 14 14.88 -18.44 -20.70
CA THR A 14 15.92 -18.59 -19.68
C THR A 14 15.50 -17.85 -18.38
N PRO A 15 15.78 -18.37 -17.17
CA PRO A 15 15.38 -17.72 -15.91
C PRO A 15 15.94 -16.28 -15.78
N GLU A 16 17.03 -15.96 -16.49
CA GLU A 16 17.57 -14.62 -16.64
C GLU A 16 16.60 -13.68 -17.40
N GLN A 17 15.74 -14.21 -18.27
CA GLN A 17 14.75 -13.48 -19.07
C GLN A 17 13.44 -13.21 -18.32
N GLU A 18 13.02 -14.10 -17.42
CA GLU A 18 11.79 -13.93 -16.62
C GLU A 18 11.92 -12.77 -15.62
N SER A 19 13.12 -12.55 -15.08
CA SER A 19 13.40 -11.42 -14.17
C SER A 19 13.34 -10.03 -14.83
N ARG A 20 13.38 -9.95 -16.16
CA ARG A 20 13.46 -8.68 -16.91
C ARG A 20 12.12 -7.99 -17.09
N PHE A 21 11.00 -8.72 -17.02
CA PHE A 21 9.65 -8.20 -17.28
C PHE A 21 8.85 -7.89 -16.02
N HIS A 22 9.46 -8.01 -14.84
CA HIS A 22 8.86 -7.48 -13.62
C HIS A 22 9.03 -5.96 -13.58
N THR A 23 8.19 -5.25 -14.34
CA THR A 23 7.92 -3.83 -14.11
C THR A 23 7.24 -3.73 -12.75
N TYR A 24 8.05 -3.76 -11.69
CA TYR A 24 7.60 -3.49 -10.35
C TYR A 24 7.28 -1.99 -10.32
N SER A 25 6.02 -1.65 -10.53
CA SER A 25 5.52 -0.28 -10.40
C SER A 25 5.50 0.12 -8.91
N SER A 26 6.68 0.19 -8.29
CA SER A 26 6.89 0.71 -6.92
C SER A 26 6.63 2.22 -6.81
N HIS A 27 6.54 2.93 -7.94
CA HIS A 27 6.48 4.40 -7.97
C HIS A 27 5.07 4.99 -7.84
N VAL A 28 4.00 4.21 -8.01
CA VAL A 28 2.64 4.73 -7.92
C VAL A 28 2.11 4.45 -6.52
N ILE A 29 2.58 5.23 -5.54
CA ILE A 29 1.87 5.34 -4.26
C ILE A 29 0.44 5.78 -4.60
N PRO A 30 -0.58 4.94 -4.39
CA PRO A 30 -1.89 5.25 -4.87
C PRO A 30 -2.43 6.48 -4.15
N TRP A 31 -2.89 7.46 -4.92
CA TRP A 31 -3.31 8.75 -4.39
C TRP A 31 -4.44 8.62 -3.35
N TYR A 32 -5.27 7.57 -3.44
CA TYR A 32 -6.33 7.28 -2.48
C TYR A 32 -5.78 6.96 -1.07
N VAL A 33 -4.60 6.33 -0.96
CA VAL A 33 -3.95 6.08 0.34
C VAL A 33 -3.60 7.41 0.99
N ARG A 34 -3.06 8.36 0.21
CA ARG A 34 -2.74 9.71 0.69
C ARG A 34 -4.02 10.46 1.11
N PHE A 35 -5.11 10.30 0.38
CA PHE A 35 -6.40 10.91 0.72
C PHE A 35 -6.97 10.34 2.02
N ILE A 36 -7.00 9.01 2.18
CA ILE A 36 -7.44 8.35 3.41
C ILE A 36 -6.54 8.75 4.58
N TRP A 37 -5.23 8.88 4.36
CA TRP A 37 -4.29 9.33 5.38
C TRP A 37 -4.56 10.77 5.85
N LEU A 38 -4.84 11.69 4.93
CA LEU A 38 -5.22 13.06 5.28
C LEU A 38 -6.54 13.10 6.05
N LEU A 39 -7.55 12.33 5.60
CA LEU A 39 -8.82 12.23 6.32
C LEU A 39 -8.61 11.70 7.74
N PHE A 40 -7.82 10.63 7.90
CA PHE A 40 -7.49 10.07 9.21
C PHE A 40 -6.93 11.15 10.14
N TRP A 41 -5.96 11.95 9.69
CA TRP A 41 -5.38 13.02 10.51
C TRP A 41 -6.37 14.13 10.84
N ILE A 42 -7.23 14.54 9.91
CA ILE A 42 -8.28 15.54 10.16
C ILE A 42 -9.22 15.06 11.28
N PHE A 43 -9.67 13.81 11.20
CA PHE A 43 -10.52 13.21 12.24
C PHE A 43 -9.79 13.03 13.57
N ALA A 44 -8.54 12.57 13.54
CA ALA A 44 -7.73 12.38 14.73
C ALA A 44 -7.54 13.71 15.49
N ILE A 45 -7.14 14.77 14.78
CA ILE A 45 -6.95 16.11 15.36
C ILE A 45 -8.28 16.65 15.88
N GLY A 46 -9.36 16.56 15.08
CA GLY A 46 -10.69 17.01 15.48
C GLY A 46 -11.18 16.32 16.76
N TYR A 47 -10.99 15.01 16.86
CA TYR A 47 -11.35 14.23 18.04
C TYR A 47 -10.52 14.63 19.28
N VAL A 48 -9.20 14.78 19.12
CA VAL A 48 -8.30 15.19 20.21
C VAL A 48 -8.69 16.58 20.74
N VAL A 49 -8.95 17.54 19.86
CA VAL A 49 -9.33 18.89 20.28
C VAL A 49 -10.71 18.92 20.94
N SER A 50 -11.67 18.15 20.41
CA SER A 50 -13.07 18.20 20.87
C SER A 50 -13.30 17.42 22.17
N TYR A 51 -12.62 16.28 22.35
CA TYR A 51 -12.89 15.36 23.46
C TYR A 51 -11.69 15.17 24.38
N PHE A 52 -10.49 15.01 23.82
CA PHE A 52 -9.31 14.72 24.62
C PHE A 52 -8.86 15.94 25.42
N LEU A 53 -8.76 17.12 24.80
CA LEU A 53 -8.32 18.34 25.49
C LEU A 53 -9.23 18.72 26.68
N PRO A 54 -10.58 18.79 26.54
CA PRO A 54 -11.44 19.11 27.67
C PRO A 54 -11.39 18.06 28.79
N ALA A 55 -11.33 16.77 28.44
CA ALA A 55 -11.21 15.69 29.42
C ALA A 55 -9.91 15.81 30.22
N PHE A 56 -8.79 16.06 29.54
CA PHE A 56 -7.48 16.23 30.18
C PHE A 56 -7.44 17.46 31.09
N GLN A 57 -8.07 18.56 30.66
CA GLN A 57 -8.21 19.76 31.49
C GLN A 57 -9.05 19.49 32.74
N SER A 58 -10.11 18.69 32.63
CA SER A 58 -10.98 18.36 33.78
C SER A 58 -10.25 17.55 34.85
N GLU A 59 -9.36 16.63 34.48
CA GLU A 59 -8.56 15.88 35.46
C GLU A 59 -7.49 16.75 36.14
N LEU A 60 -6.90 17.71 35.42
CA LEU A 60 -5.85 18.57 35.97
C LEU A 60 -6.37 19.74 36.81
N LEU A 61 -7.54 20.29 36.47
CA LEU A 61 -8.12 21.47 37.13
C LEU A 61 -9.11 21.14 38.25
N THR A 62 -9.51 19.88 38.36
CA THR A 62 -10.37 19.40 39.46
C THR A 62 -9.63 18.31 40.24
N PRO A 63 -8.64 18.68 41.08
CA PRO A 63 -8.16 17.76 42.10
C PRO A 63 -9.30 17.45 43.09
N PRO A 64 -9.37 16.22 43.65
CA PRO A 64 -10.40 15.83 44.61
C PRO A 64 -10.36 16.67 45.91
#